data_AF-A0A8J6TWY6-F1
#
_entry.id   AF-A0A8J6TWY6-F1
#
_cell.length_a   1.000
_cell.length_b   1.000
_cell.length_c   1.000
_cell.angle_alpha   90.00
_cell.angle_beta   90.00
_cell.angle_gamma   90.00
#
_symmetry.space_group_name_H-M   'P 1'
#
loop_
_entity.id
_entity.type
_entity.pdbx_description
1 polymer ?
#
loop_
_entity_poly.entity_id
_entity_poly.type
_entity_poly.pdbx_seq_one_letter_code
_entity_poly.pdbx_strand_id
1 'polypeptide(L)'
;MNALKNKPFLIFLILFLVVSIPLWTLPINLFPGVISYGNGIQDITEDAPLSLSYFIGLGYNEADMTGIKDFYLKPSGYMLAFIFTVGIPGLIAYRFSRKK
;
A
#
# COMPACT_ATOMS: atom_id res chain seq x y z
N MET A 1 -10.51 -2.33 28.83
CA MET A 1 -9.34 -2.74 28.00
C MET A 1 -8.93 -4.22 28.12
N ASN A 2 -9.75 -5.12 28.72
CA ASN A 2 -9.36 -6.53 28.95
C ASN A 2 -9.86 -7.53 27.89
N ALA A 3 -10.82 -7.16 27.04
CA ALA A 3 -11.39 -8.10 26.04
C ALA A 3 -10.48 -8.34 24.82
N LEU A 4 -9.62 -7.38 24.44
CA LEU A 4 -8.76 -7.50 23.24
C LEU A 4 -7.57 -8.45 23.43
N LYS A 5 -7.02 -8.58 24.64
CA LYS A 5 -5.85 -9.44 24.90
C LYS A 5 -6.09 -10.91 24.56
N ASN A 6 -7.33 -11.39 24.71
CA ASN A 6 -7.68 -12.78 24.46
C ASN A 6 -8.04 -13.06 22.99
N LYS A 7 -8.00 -12.05 22.11
CA LYS A 7 -8.39 -12.16 20.70
C LYS A 7 -7.34 -11.53 19.79
N PRO A 8 -6.15 -12.14 19.64
CA PRO A 8 -5.06 -11.60 18.81
C PRO A 8 -5.49 -11.39 17.36
N PHE A 9 -6.37 -12.22 16.83
CA PHE A 9 -6.95 -12.03 15.50
C PHE A 9 -7.74 -10.71 15.35
N LEU A 10 -8.44 -10.29 16.41
CA LEU A 10 -9.21 -9.04 16.41
C LEU A 10 -8.27 -7.83 16.45
N ILE A 11 -7.15 -7.93 17.17
CA ILE A 11 -6.08 -6.92 17.15
C ILE A 11 -5.49 -6.80 15.73
N PHE A 12 -5.18 -7.92 15.09
CA PHE A 12 -4.71 -7.93 13.70
C PHE A 12 -5.71 -7.23 12.78
N LEU A 13 -6.99 -7.61 12.83
CA LEU A 13 -8.01 -7.07 11.94
C LEU A 13 -8.18 -5.55 12.12
N ILE A 14 -8.21 -5.06 13.37
CA ILE A 14 -8.31 -3.62 13.63
C ILE A 14 -7.09 -2.89 13.05
N LEU A 15 -5.88 -3.37 13.33
CA LEU A 15 -4.65 -2.72 12.85
C LEU A 15 -4.53 -2.78 11.32
N PHE A 16 -4.89 -3.92 10.73
CA PHE A 16 -4.95 -4.09 9.28
C PHE A 16 -5.88 -3.06 8.66
N LEU A 17 -7.09 -2.87 9.20
CA LEU A 17 -8.05 -1.89 8.69
C LEU A 17 -7.58 -0.45 8.92
N VAL A 18 -7.08 -0.12 10.11
CA VAL A 18 -6.59 1.21 10.45
C VAL A 18 -5.43 1.65 9.56
N VAL A 19 -4.57 0.73 9.13
CA VAL A 19 -3.44 1.03 8.23
C VAL A 19 -3.86 0.95 6.76
N SER A 20 -4.62 -0.07 6.36
CA SER A 20 -4.97 -0.28 4.96
C SER A 20 -5.94 0.79 4.45
N ILE A 21 -6.96 1.16 5.23
CA ILE A 21 -7.98 2.12 4.75
C ILE A 21 -7.32 3.44 4.32
N PRO A 22 -6.48 4.13 5.13
CA PRO A 22 -5.81 5.34 4.69
C PRO A 22 -4.89 5.14 3.50
N LEU A 23 -4.12 4.04 3.46
CA LEU A 23 -3.18 3.79 2.37
C LEU A 23 -3.88 3.60 1.01
N TRP A 24 -5.06 2.96 1.01
CA TRP A 24 -5.86 2.76 -0.20
C TRP A 24 -6.74 3.97 -0.54
N THR A 25 -7.12 4.83 0.41
CA THR A 25 -8.07 5.94 0.16
C THR A 25 -7.42 7.31 -0.01
N LEU A 26 -6.20 7.50 0.50
CA LEU A 26 -5.47 8.77 0.42
C LEU A 26 -4.29 8.64 -0.54
N PRO A 27 -3.96 9.70 -1.32
CA PRO A 27 -2.83 9.72 -2.26
C PRO A 27 -1.48 9.83 -1.55
N ILE A 28 -1.13 8.79 -0.77
CA ILE A 28 0.13 8.69 -0.04
C ILE A 28 1.20 8.09 -0.97
N ASN A 29 2.04 8.93 -1.56
CA ASN A 29 3.15 8.54 -2.45
C ASN A 29 4.32 7.95 -1.65
N LEU A 30 4.14 6.73 -1.13
CA LEU A 30 5.11 6.06 -0.25
C LEU A 30 5.78 4.86 -0.93
N PHE A 31 5.14 4.24 -1.92
CA PHE A 31 5.54 2.92 -2.41
C PHE A 31 6.41 3.06 -3.67
N PRO A 32 7.65 2.53 -3.67
CA PRO A 32 8.48 2.53 -4.87
C PRO A 32 7.77 1.87 -6.05
N GLY A 33 7.62 2.62 -7.14
CA GLY A 33 6.98 2.18 -8.36
C GLY A 33 7.71 2.65 -9.60
N VAL A 34 7.11 2.30 -10.73
CA VAL A 34 7.55 2.68 -12.07
C VAL A 34 6.33 3.21 -12.83
N ILE A 35 6.52 4.32 -13.53
CA ILE A 35 5.56 4.87 -14.48
C ILE A 35 6.15 4.69 -15.87
N SER A 36 5.38 4.08 -16.77
CA SER A 36 5.75 3.88 -18.17
C SER A 36 5.03 4.90 -19.03
N TYR A 37 5.80 5.73 -19.74
CA TYR A 37 5.30 6.68 -20.70
C TYR A 37 5.42 6.11 -22.12
N GLY A 38 4.36 6.26 -22.92
CA GLY A 38 4.32 5.74 -24.28
C GLY A 38 4.07 6.85 -25.30
N ASN A 39 5.12 7.24 -26.04
CA ASN A 39 5.00 8.17 -27.17
C ASN A 39 4.87 7.45 -28.54
N GLY A 40 4.45 6.18 -28.54
CA GLY A 40 4.19 5.39 -29.76
C GLY A 40 5.43 4.82 -30.48
N ILE A 41 6.65 5.28 -30.16
CA ILE A 41 7.91 4.81 -30.78
C ILE A 41 8.84 4.12 -29.77
N GLN A 42 8.81 4.53 -28.50
CA GLN A 42 9.61 3.94 -27.43
C GLN A 42 8.86 4.10 -26.09
N ASP A 43 8.88 3.06 -25.28
CA ASP A 43 8.35 3.10 -23.91
C ASP A 43 9.47 3.58 -22.97
N ILE A 44 9.23 4.69 -22.25
CA ILE A 44 10.18 5.25 -21.28
C ILE A 44 9.65 4.92 -19.89
N THR A 45 10.42 4.15 -19.12
CA THR A 45 10.08 3.82 -17.72
C THR A 45 10.84 4.74 -16.77
N GLU A 46 10.11 5.42 -15.89
CA GLU A 46 10.67 6.26 -14.84
C GLU A 46 10.30 5.74 -13.45
N ASP A 47 11.26 5.84 -12.55
CA ASP A 47 11.08 5.47 -11.15
C ASP A 47 10.38 6.60 -10.39
N ALA A 48 9.23 6.29 -9.80
CA ALA A 48 8.47 7.26 -9.02
C ALA A 48 7.84 6.61 -7.78
N PRO A 49 7.73 7.35 -6.67
CA PRO A 49 6.91 6.91 -5.54
C PRO A 49 5.43 6.95 -5.94
N LEU A 50 4.75 5.82 -5.84
CA LEU A 50 3.33 5.65 -6.13
C LEU A 50 2.50 5.53 -4.86
N SER A 51 1.22 5.86 -4.98
CA SER A 51 0.21 5.59 -3.97
C SER A 51 -0.58 4.31 -4.28
N LEU A 52 -1.01 3.58 -3.25
CA LEU A 52 -1.95 2.47 -3.45
C LEU A 52 -3.32 2.95 -3.91
N SER A 53 -3.70 4.18 -3.57
CA SER A 53 -4.98 4.76 -3.99
C SER A 53 -5.10 4.86 -5.52
N TYR A 54 -3.99 5.05 -6.23
CA TYR A 54 -3.97 5.10 -7.70
C TYR A 54 -4.44 3.79 -8.34
N PHE A 55 -4.15 2.65 -7.71
CA PHE A 55 -4.56 1.32 -8.19
C PHE A 55 -6.07 1.07 -8.04
N ILE A 56 -6.77 1.87 -7.24
CA ILE A 56 -8.24 1.83 -7.12
C ILE A 56 -8.93 3.05 -7.73
N GLY A 57 -8.20 3.87 -8.50
CA GLY A 57 -8.81 5.02 -9.18
C GLY A 57 -8.89 6.31 -8.35
N LEU A 58 -8.23 6.38 -7.20
CA LEU A 58 -8.31 7.53 -6.29
C LEU A 58 -7.02 8.33 -6.26
N GLY A 59 -7.12 9.65 -6.44
CA GLY A 59 -6.06 10.59 -6.10
C GLY A 59 -5.11 10.99 -7.23
N TYR A 60 -5.32 10.54 -8.47
CA TYR A 60 -4.64 11.10 -9.64
C TYR A 60 -5.50 12.18 -10.30
N ASN A 61 -4.85 13.20 -10.86
CA ASN A 61 -5.51 14.16 -11.73
C ASN A 61 -5.52 13.57 -13.15
N GLU A 62 -6.61 13.70 -13.91
CA GLU A 62 -6.68 13.17 -15.29
C GLU A 62 -5.59 13.78 -16.19
N ALA A 63 -5.17 15.00 -15.87
CA ALA A 63 -4.04 15.67 -16.51
C ALA A 63 -2.69 14.97 -16.26
N ASP A 64 -2.51 14.31 -15.11
CA ASP A 64 -1.28 13.57 -14.80
C ASP A 64 -1.23 12.22 -15.55
N MET A 65 -2.37 11.75 -16.08
CA MET A 65 -2.46 10.53 -16.87
C MET A 65 -2.17 10.73 -18.36
N THR A 66 -2.02 11.98 -18.83
CA THR A 66 -1.74 12.23 -20.24
C THR A 66 -0.34 11.72 -20.61
N GLY A 67 -0.28 10.69 -21.45
CA GLY A 67 0.98 10.06 -21.88
C GLY A 67 1.47 8.91 -21.00
N ILE A 68 0.79 8.61 -19.89
CA ILE A 68 1.05 7.40 -19.09
C ILE A 68 0.40 6.20 -19.79
N LYS A 69 1.22 5.21 -20.13
CA LYS A 69 0.78 3.94 -20.69
C LYS A 69 0.43 2.93 -19.58
N ASP A 70 1.28 2.87 -18.56
CA ASP A 70 1.11 1.94 -17.44
C ASP A 70 1.85 2.45 -16.19
N PHE A 71 1.46 1.97 -15.02
CA PHE A 71 2.19 2.18 -13.78
C PHE A 71 2.07 0.94 -12.88
N TYR A 72 3.16 0.57 -12.22
CA TYR A 72 3.17 -0.59 -11.33
C TYR A 72 4.16 -0.40 -10.18
N LEU A 73 3.90 -1.08 -9.06
CA LEU A 73 4.84 -1.11 -7.95
C LEU A 73 6.06 -1.96 -8.31
N LYS A 74 7.23 -1.54 -7.84
CA LYS A 74 8.42 -2.40 -7.86
C LYS A 74 8.22 -3.56 -6.87
N PRO A 75 9.02 -4.64 -6.97
CA PRO A 75 9.05 -5.68 -5.95
C PRO A 75 9.24 -5.12 -4.53
N SER A 76 10.07 -4.08 -4.38
CA SER A 76 10.26 -3.35 -3.12
C SER A 76 9.01 -2.58 -2.67
N GLY A 77 8.23 -2.01 -3.60
CA GLY A 77 6.96 -1.37 -3.32
C GLY A 77 5.89 -2.35 -2.84
N TYR A 78 5.76 -3.50 -3.50
CA TYR A 78 4.86 -4.57 -3.05
C TYR A 78 5.26 -5.10 -1.67
N MET A 79 6.57 -5.31 -1.45
CA MET A 79 7.09 -5.73 -0.14
C MET A 79 6.76 -4.69 0.94
N LEU A 80 6.95 -3.40 0.66
CA LEU A 80 6.64 -2.33 1.60
C LEU A 80 5.13 -2.28 1.91
N ALA A 81 4.28 -2.38 0.89
CA ALA A 81 2.82 -2.45 1.05
C ALA A 81 2.40 -3.63 1.93
N PHE A 82 2.99 -4.80 1.71
CA PHE A 82 2.75 -5.98 2.53
C PHE A 82 3.23 -5.78 3.98
N ILE A 83 4.40 -5.18 4.20
CA ILE A 83 4.92 -4.91 5.54
C ILE A 83 3.99 -3.98 6.31
N PHE A 84 3.53 -2.89 5.70
CA PHE A 84 2.63 -1.95 6.38
C PHE A 84 1.25 -2.55 6.65
N THR A 85 0.66 -3.24 5.68
CA THR A 85 -0.71 -3.74 5.79
C THR A 85 -0.80 -5.04 6.60
N VAL A 86 0.13 -5.98 6.41
CA VAL A 86 0.08 -7.32 7.02
C VAL A 86 1.22 -7.55 7.99
N GLY A 87 2.45 -7.17 7.64
CA GLY A 87 3.64 -7.45 8.44
C GLY A 87 3.60 -6.85 9.84
N ILE A 88 3.44 -5.52 9.94
CA ILE A 88 3.38 -4.78 11.21
C ILE A 88 2.15 -5.21 12.02
N PRO A 89 0.91 -5.21 11.47
CA PRO A 89 -0.26 -5.71 12.20
C PRO A 89 -0.11 -7.15 12.68
N GLY A 90 0.45 -8.04 11.84
CA GLY A 90 0.69 -9.44 12.15
C GLY A 90 1.69 -9.64 13.28
N LEU A 91 2.83 -8.93 13.24
CA LEU A 91 3.84 -8.95 14.29
C LEU A 91 3.29 -8.45 15.63
N ILE A 92 2.50 -7.38 15.60
CA ILE A 92 1.86 -6.84 16.81
C ILE A 92 0.87 -7.87 17.37
N ALA A 93 -0.05 -8.39 16.55
CA ALA A 93 -1.04 -9.39 16.97
C ALA A 93 -0.37 -10.63 17.56
N TYR A 94 0.70 -11.12 16.94
CA TYR A 94 1.50 -12.25 17.44
C TYR A 94 2.14 -11.97 18.79
N ARG A 95 2.70 -10.76 18.99
CA ARG A 95 3.28 -10.35 20.27
C ARG A 95 2.22 -10.34 21.38
N PHE A 96 1.00 -9.91 21.08
CA PHE A 96 -0.10 -9.96 22.03
C PHE A 96 -0.58 -11.39 22.30
N SER A 97 -0.54 -12.28 21.31
CA SER A 97 -0.86 -13.70 21.49
C SER A 97 0.09 -14.44 22.41
N ARG A 98 1.37 -14.02 22.50
CA ARG A 98 2.41 -14.68 23.30
C ARG A 98 2.50 -14.18 24.75
N LYS A 99 1.80 -13.11 25.11
CA LYS A 99 1.69 -12.66 26.51
C LYS A 99 0.67 -13.53 27.23
N LYS A 100 1.10 -14.72 27.65
CA LYS A 100 0.40 -15.55 28.63
C LYS A 100 0.97 -15.24 30.01
#